data_AF-A0A354U548-F1
#
_entry.id   AF-A0A354U548-F1
#
_cell.length_a   1.000
_cell.length_b   1.000
_cell.length_c   1.000
_cell.angle_alpha   90.00
_cell.angle_beta   90.00
_cell.angle_gamma   90.00
#
_symmetry.space_group_name_H-M   'P 1'
#
loop_
_entity.id
_entity.type
_entity.pdbx_description
1 polymer ?
#
loop_
_entity_poly.entity_id
_entity_poly.type
_entity_poly.pdbx_seq_one_letter_code
_entity_poly.pdbx_strand_id
1 'polypeptide(L)' 'MPTINQLVKAGRRPKVAKSKSKALTKCPQRRGVCLQVTTRTPKKPNSAL' A
#
# COMPACT_ATOMS: atom_id res chain seq x y z
N MET A 1 -15.31 25.41 3.96
CA MET A 1 -14.42 25.62 5.12
C MET A 1 -15.27 25.49 6.37
N PRO A 2 -14.99 24.56 7.30
CA PRO A 2 -15.90 24.28 8.42
C PRO A 2 -15.81 25.33 9.53
N THR A 3 -16.93 25.61 10.20
CA THR A 3 -17.02 26.52 11.35
C THR A 3 -16.53 25.83 12.63
N ILE A 4 -16.20 26.62 13.67
CA ILE A 4 -15.74 26.10 14.97
C ILE A 4 -16.79 25.14 15.56
N ASN A 5 -18.06 25.50 15.54
CA ASN A 5 -19.14 24.65 16.06
C ASN A 5 -19.30 23.33 15.29
N GLN A 6 -18.97 23.30 13.99
CA GLN A 6 -18.95 22.05 13.20
C GLN A 6 -17.80 21.14 13.63
N LEU A 7 -16.63 21.71 13.93
CA LEU A 7 -15.47 20.96 14.43
C LEU A 7 -15.67 20.46 15.87
N VAL A 8 -16.37 21.23 16.71
CA VAL A 8 -16.74 20.82 18.08
C VAL A 8 -17.73 19.65 18.04
N LYS A 9 -18.73 19.68 17.15
CA LYS A 9 -19.69 18.57 16.98
C LYS A 9 -19.08 17.35 16.28
N ALA A 10 -18.23 17.57 15.27
CA ALA A 10 -17.57 16.53 14.49
C ALA A 10 -16.13 16.95 14.15
N GLY A 11 -15.18 16.48 14.97
CA GLY A 11 -13.77 16.73 14.76
C GLY A 11 -13.25 16.17 13.44
N ARG A 12 -12.15 16.76 12.93
CA ARG A 12 -11.49 16.24 11.73
C ARG A 12 -10.88 14.87 12.02
N ARG A 13 -11.00 13.94 11.07
CA ARG A 13 -10.33 12.64 11.14
C ARG A 13 -9.14 12.62 10.16
N PRO A 14 -7.96 12.16 10.60
CA PRO A 14 -6.84 11.99 9.69
C PRO A 14 -7.17 10.90 8.66
N LYS A 15 -6.66 11.07 7.43
CA LYS A 15 -6.78 10.03 6.40
C LYS A 15 -5.83 8.88 6.74
N VAL A 16 -6.34 7.65 6.76
CA VAL A 16 -5.51 6.46 6.98
C VAL A 16 -4.75 6.12 5.70
N ALA A 17 -3.43 6.10 5.77
CA ALA A 17 -2.57 5.66 4.66
C ALA A 17 -2.47 4.13 4.63
N LYS A 18 -2.54 3.54 3.43
CA LYS A 18 -2.34 2.10 3.23
C LYS A 18 -0.89 1.83 2.81
N SER A 19 -0.28 0.81 3.39
CA SER A 19 1.03 0.34 2.96
C SER A 19 0.94 -0.27 1.55
N LYS A 20 1.90 0.06 0.68
CA LYS A 20 2.09 -0.61 -0.61
C LYS A 20 2.54 -2.07 -0.42
N SER A 21 3.17 -2.37 0.72
CA SER A 21 3.75 -3.68 1.04
C SER A 21 3.01 -4.32 2.21
N LYS A 22 1.78 -4.80 1.97
CA LYS A 22 0.91 -5.38 3.02
C LYS A 22 1.46 -6.67 3.63
N ALA A 23 2.07 -7.54 2.81
CA ALA A 23 2.56 -8.85 3.22
C ALA A 23 3.66 -8.77 4.31
N LEU A 24 4.41 -7.66 4.36
CA LEU A 24 5.54 -7.47 5.26
C LEU A 24 5.16 -7.09 6.70
N THR A 25 3.90 -6.75 7.01
CA THR A 25 3.42 -6.43 8.38
C THR A 25 4.44 -5.76 9.32
N LYS A 26 5.10 -4.69 8.86
CA LYS A 26 6.14 -3.92 9.59
C LYS A 26 7.48 -4.62 9.89
N CYS A 27 7.78 -5.79 9.33
CA CYS A 27 9.13 -6.35 9.34
C CYS A 27 9.86 -6.07 8.01
N PRO A 28 11.20 -5.96 8.01
CA PRO A 28 11.95 -5.69 6.78
C PRO A 28 11.88 -6.83 5.76
N GLN A 29 11.81 -8.09 6.22
CA GLN A 29 11.85 -9.29 5.38
C GLN A 29 10.98 -10.41 5.99
N ARG A 30 10.43 -11.30 5.15
CA ARG A 30 9.70 -12.52 5.57
C ARG A 30 10.11 -13.72 4.74
N ARG A 31 10.25 -14.89 5.38
CA ARG A 31 10.50 -16.17 4.70
C ARG A 31 9.22 -16.68 4.03
N GLY A 32 9.36 -17.36 2.90
CA GLY A 32 8.26 -18.00 2.17
C GLY A 32 8.78 -19.13 1.27
N VAL A 33 7.87 -19.95 0.75
CA VAL A 33 8.17 -21.04 -0.19
C VAL A 33 7.56 -20.72 -1.55
N CYS A 34 8.30 -20.99 -2.63
CA CYS A 34 7.81 -20.76 -3.99
C CYS A 34 6.70 -21.78 -4.34
N LEU A 35 5.52 -21.29 -4.71
CA LEU A 35 4.41 -22.15 -5.16
C LEU A 35 4.47 -22.43 -6.66
N GLN A 36 4.98 -21.48 -7.45
CA GLN A 36 5.09 -21.58 -8.90
C GLN A 36 6.30 -20.79 -9.40
N VAL A 37 6.98 -21.30 -10.42
CA VAL A 37 8.11 -20.63 -11.08
C VAL A 37 7.73 -20.39 -12.55
N THR A 38 7.72 -19.13 -12.97
CA THR A 38 7.32 -18.70 -14.33
C THR A 38 8.16 -17.52 -14.80
N THR A 39 8.35 -17.39 -16.11
CA THR A 39 8.92 -16.18 -16.73
C THR A 39 7.80 -15.17 -17.07
N ARG A 40 8.08 -13.87 -16.94
CA ARG A 40 7.14 -12.78 -17.24
C ARG A 40 7.85 -11.65 -18.00
N THR A 41 7.25 -11.15 -19.07
CA THR A 41 7.79 -10.03 -19.85
C THR A 41 7.50 -8.68 -19.18
N PRO A 42 8.41 -7.69 -19.27
CA PRO A 42 8.19 -6.37 -18.68
C PRO A 42 7.15 -5.55 -19.45
N LYS A 43 6.59 -4.52 -18.79
CA LYS A 43 5.69 -3.55 -19.45
C LYS A 43 6.49 -2.66 -20.42
N LYS A 44 5.88 -2.32 -21.56
CA LYS A 44 6.41 -1.32 -22.53
C LYS A 44 6.91 -0.06 -21.81
N PRO A 45 8.05 0.56 -22.20
CA PRO A 45 8.87 0.32 -23.40
C PRO A 45 9.95 -0.75 -23.26
N ASN A 46 10.05 -1.38 -22.08
CA ASN A 46 11.15 -2.29 -21.79
C ASN A 46 10.94 -3.65 -22.49
N SER A 47 12.03 -4.36 -22.80
CA SER A 47 12.02 -5.71 -23.39
C SER A 47 13.05 -6.60 -22.68
N ALA A 48 12.62 -7.76 -22.17
CA ALA A 48 13.45 -8.75 -21.49
C ALA A 48 12.69 -10.08 -21.26
N LEU A 49 13.41 -11.13 -20.85
CA LEU A 49 12.90 -12.39 -20.28
C LEU A 49 13.66 -12.75 -19.00
#